data_AF-A0A8J4U2N8-F1
#
_entry.id   AF-A0A8J4U2N8-F1
#
_cell.length_a   1.000
_cell.length_b   1.000
_cell.length_c   1.000
_cell.angle_alpha   90.00
_cell.angle_beta   90.00
_cell.angle_gamma   90.00
#
_symmetry.space_group_name_H-M   'P 1'
#
loop_
_entity.id
_entity.type
_entity.pdbx_description
1 polymer ?
#
loop_
_entity_poly.entity_id
_entity_poly.type
_entity_poly.pdbx_seq_one_letter_code
_entity_poly.pdbx_strand_id
1 'polypeptide(L)' 'VHAFLIIIPKGPLTDEHKAEVELFQMIFGSKINDHTIVFINQQSQREQLHESLHSVIKACGGRYGFYSSRTDAAELITH' A
#
# COMPACT_ATOMS: atom_id res chain seq x y z
N VAL A 1 14.10 -9.87 6.02
CA VAL A 1 12.96 -9.74 5.08
C VAL A 1 13.27 -8.58 4.15
N HIS A 2 13.06 -8.72 2.85
CA HIS A 2 13.40 -7.68 1.88
C HIS A 2 12.24 -6.70 1.67
N ALA A 3 11.01 -7.21 1.54
CA ALA A 3 9.80 -6.39 1.41
C ALA A 3 8.57 -7.04 2.05
N PHE A 4 7.63 -6.19 2.46
CA PHE A 4 6.24 -6.50 2.83
C PHE A 4 5.33 -5.78 1.84
N LEU A 5 4.35 -6.50 1.31
CA LEU A 5 3.40 -5.96 0.34
C LEU A 5 2.03 -5.85 0.99
N ILE A 6 1.50 -4.63 1.08
CA ILE A 6 0.13 -4.37 1.56
C ILE A 6 -0.73 -4.03 0.36
N ILE A 7 -1.70 -4.88 0.03
CA ILE A 7 -2.59 -4.69 -1.10
C ILE A 7 -3.89 -4.06 -0.60
N ILE A 8 -4.25 -2.92 -1.17
CA ILE A 8 -5.37 -2.11 -0.72
C ILE A 8 -6.38 -1.91 -1.86
N PRO A 9 -7.70 -1.97 -1.59
CA PRO A 9 -8.71 -1.67 -2.59
C PRO A 9 -8.63 -0.21 -3.07
N LYS A 10 -9.08 0.03 -4.30
CA LYS A 10 -9.15 1.38 -4.91
C LYS A 10 -10.02 2.38 -4.12
N GLY A 11 -11.00 1.87 -3.39
CA GLY A 11 -12.05 2.66 -2.74
C GLY A 11 -11.70 3.19 -1.35
N PRO A 12 -12.68 3.83 -0.67
CA PRO A 12 -12.52 4.29 0.69
C PRO A 12 -12.13 3.14 1.63
N LEU A 13 -11.11 3.35 2.44
CA LEU A 13 -10.78 2.42 3.51
C LEU A 13 -11.80 2.46 4.63
N THR A 14 -12.25 1.27 5.01
CA THR A 14 -12.99 1.04 6.25
C THR A 14 -12.04 1.22 7.44
N ASP A 15 -12.62 1.38 8.63
CA ASP A 15 -11.83 1.47 9.85
C ASP A 15 -11.13 0.15 10.19
N GLU A 16 -11.67 -0.98 9.75
CA GLU A 16 -11.02 -2.30 9.84
C GLU A 16 -9.70 -2.33 9.07
N HIS A 17 -9.68 -1.87 7.80
CA HIS A 17 -8.43 -1.81 7.03
C HIS A 17 -7.37 -0.93 7.70
N LYS A 18 -7.78 0.18 8.33
CA LYS A 18 -6.84 1.06 9.05
C LYS A 18 -6.31 0.38 10.31
N ALA A 19 -7.18 -0.29 11.06
CA ALA A 19 -6.81 -1.01 12.27
C ALA A 19 -5.82 -2.15 11.98
N GLU A 20 -5.96 -2.85 10.85
CA GLU A 20 -4.99 -3.87 10.42
C GLU A 20 -3.60 -3.28 10.13
N VAL A 21 -3.54 -2.12 9.46
CA VAL A 21 -2.28 -1.41 9.21
C VAL A 21 -1.63 -0.95 10.52
N GLU A 22 -2.42 -0.40 11.44
CA GLU A 22 -1.94 0.01 12.76
C GLU A 22 -1.42 -1.18 13.57
N LEU A 23 -2.14 -2.31 13.55
CA LEU A 23 -1.72 -3.54 14.22
C LEU A 23 -0.42 -4.08 13.61
N PHE A 24 -0.30 -4.07 12.29
CA PHE A 24 0.92 -4.47 11.59
C PHE A 24 2.12 -3.64 12.05
N GLN A 25 1.96 -2.31 12.15
CA GLN A 25 3.02 -1.43 12.66
C GLN A 25 3.31 -1.64 14.14
N MET A 26 2.30 -1.95 14.94
CA MET A 26 2.47 -2.25 16.37
C MET A 26 3.30 -3.53 16.58
N ILE A 27 3.09 -4.56 15.75
CA ILE A 27 3.79 -5.84 15.85
C ILE A 27 5.26 -5.70 15.41
N PHE A 28 5.52 -5.04 14.29
CA PHE A 28 6.87 -4.98 13.70
C PHE A 28 7.66 -3.71 14.07
N GLY A 29 7.00 -2.73 14.68
CA GLY A 29 7.55 -1.41 14.95
C GLY A 29 7.77 -0.58 13.68
N SER A 30 8.21 0.67 13.86
CA SER A 30 8.37 1.63 12.75
C SER A 30 9.42 1.22 11.71
N LYS A 31 10.40 0.37 12.05
CA LYS A 31 11.43 -0.11 11.11
C LYS A 31 10.84 -0.89 9.94
N ILE A 32 9.65 -1.45 10.09
CA ILE A 32 8.96 -2.16 9.02
C ILE A 32 8.58 -1.25 7.85
N ASN A 33 8.45 0.04 8.10
CA ASN A 33 8.10 1.03 7.09
C ASN A 33 9.17 1.10 5.99
N ASP A 34 10.45 0.85 6.32
CA ASP A 34 11.57 0.78 5.38
C ASP A 34 11.56 -0.51 4.53
N HIS A 35 10.67 -1.46 4.84
CA HIS A 35 10.42 -2.67 4.06
C HIS A 35 9.00 -2.78 3.49
N THR A 36 8.08 -1.87 3.80
CA THR A 36 6.69 -1.92 3.31
C THR A 36 6.47 -1.16 2.00
N ILE A 37 5.77 -1.78 1.05
CA ILE A 37 5.27 -1.17 -0.18
C ILE A 37 3.76 -1.37 -0.25
N VAL A 38 3.02 -0.28 -0.46
CA VAL A 38 1.55 -0.31 -0.60
C VAL A 38 1.17 -0.46 -2.07
N PHE A 39 0.40 -1.48 -2.42
CA PHE A 39 -0.12 -1.68 -3.78
C PHE A 39 -1.59 -1.30 -3.87
N ILE A 40 -1.88 -0.36 -4.75
CA ILE A 40 -3.22 0.20 -4.95
C ILE A 40 -3.73 -0.23 -6.32
N ASN A 41 -4.94 -0.80 -6.35
CA ASN A 41 -5.58 -1.14 -7.60
C ASN A 41 -5.99 0.14 -8.35
N GLN A 42 -5.38 0.40 -9.50
CA GLN A 42 -5.65 1.60 -10.30
C GLN A 42 -5.57 1.27 -11.79
N GLN A 43 -6.60 1.63 -12.56
CA GLN A 43 -6.66 1.30 -13.99
C GLN A 43 -5.93 2.34 -14.87
N SER A 44 -5.75 3.56 -14.36
CA SER A 44 -5.09 4.66 -15.07
C SER A 44 -4.33 5.55 -14.09
N GLN A 45 -3.09 5.91 -14.40
CA GLN A 45 -2.26 6.79 -13.57
C GLN A 45 -2.86 8.20 -13.37
N ARG A 46 -3.87 8.59 -14.16
CA ARG A 46 -4.56 9.88 -14.03
C ARG A 46 -5.71 9.87 -13.01
N GLU A 47 -6.06 8.70 -12.47
CA GLU A 47 -7.10 8.60 -11.44
C GLU A 47 -6.59 9.19 -10.11
N GLN A 48 -7.42 10.01 -9.47
CA GLN A 48 -7.11 10.53 -8.14
C GLN A 48 -7.29 9.44 -7.10
N LEU A 49 -6.36 9.38 -6.16
CA LEU A 49 -6.45 8.52 -4.99
C LEU A 49 -7.55 9.02 -4.05
N HIS A 50 -8.27 8.09 -3.44
CA HIS A 50 -9.19 8.44 -2.36
C HIS A 50 -8.40 8.99 -1.16
N GLU A 51 -8.93 10.01 -0.50
CA GLU A 51 -8.25 10.73 0.60
C GLU A 51 -7.77 9.79 1.72
N SER A 52 -8.57 8.76 2.04
CA SER A 52 -8.22 7.79 3.08
C SER A 52 -7.05 6.87 2.73
N LEU A 53 -6.60 6.80 1.48
CA LEU A 53 -5.39 6.06 1.11
C LEU A 53 -4.13 6.79 1.55
N HIS A 54 -4.16 8.13 1.61
CA HIS A 54 -2.99 8.93 1.99
C HIS A 54 -2.51 8.64 3.41
N SER A 55 -3.43 8.38 4.36
CA SER A 55 -3.05 8.05 5.73
C SER A 55 -2.31 6.72 5.82
N VAL A 56 -2.73 5.72 5.06
CA VAL A 56 -2.08 4.40 5.06
C VAL A 56 -0.75 4.45 4.32
N ILE A 57 -0.67 5.10 3.17
CA ILE A 57 0.62 5.30 2.47
C ILE A 57 1.62 5.98 3.41
N LYS A 58 1.20 7.03 4.11
CA LYS A 58 2.06 7.74 5.07
C LYS A 58 2.46 6.85 6.25
N ALA A 59 1.53 6.08 6.80
CA ALA A 59 1.82 5.13 7.87
C ALA A 59 2.91 4.14 7.40
N CYS A 60 2.76 3.55 6.22
CA CYS A 60 3.64 2.54 5.66
C CYS A 60 4.97 3.06 5.06
N GLY A 61 5.42 4.26 5.41
CA GLY A 61 6.71 4.80 4.95
C GLY A 61 6.68 5.42 3.55
N GLY A 62 5.50 5.65 2.98
CA GLY A 62 5.31 6.47 1.78
C GLY A 62 5.56 5.79 0.44
N ARG A 63 6.04 4.54 0.43
CA ARG A 63 6.26 3.79 -0.82
C ARG A 63 5.00 3.09 -1.27
N TYR A 64 4.60 3.37 -2.50
CA TYR A 64 3.44 2.75 -3.09
C TYR A 64 3.64 2.51 -4.58
N GLY A 65 2.90 1.53 -5.10
CA GLY A 65 2.84 1.21 -6.52
C GLY A 65 1.39 0.99 -6.95
N PHE A 66 1.17 1.08 -8.26
CA PHE A 66 -0.12 0.81 -8.86
C PHE A 66 -0.11 -0.54 -9.53
N TYR A 67 -1.21 -1.28 -9.43
CA TYR A 67 -1.43 -2.48 -10.23
C TYR A 67 -2.83 -2.48 -10.83
N SER A 68 -2.98 -3.21 -11.93
CA SER A 68 -4.24 -3.45 -12.59
C SER A 68 -4.25 -4.87 -13.16
N SER A 69 -5.38 -5.30 -13.72
CA SER A 69 -5.46 -6.58 -14.47
C SER A 69 -4.52 -6.65 -15.69
N ARG A 70 -3.89 -5.53 -16.07
CA ARG A 70 -2.94 -5.44 -17.18
C ARG A 70 -1.48 -5.40 -16.73
N THR A 71 -1.22 -5.30 -15.43
CA THR A 71 0.14 -5.18 -14.90
C THR A 71 0.82 -6.53 -14.88
N ASP A 72 2.01 -6.64 -15.49
CA ASP A 72 2.85 -7.83 -15.36
C ASP A 72 3.48 -7.86 -13.97
N ALA A 73 3.52 -9.03 -13.33
CA ALA A 73 4.16 -9.19 -12.02
C ALA A 73 5.63 -8.77 -12.04
N ALA A 74 6.33 -8.92 -13.17
CA ALA A 74 7.71 -8.47 -13.32
C ALA A 74 7.88 -6.94 -13.19
N GLU A 75 6.85 -6.16 -13.55
CA GLU A 75 6.86 -4.69 -13.41
C GLU A 75 6.68 -4.24 -11.95
N LEU A 76 6.18 -5.12 -11.08
CA LEU A 76 5.96 -4.82 -9.66
C LEU A 76 7.21 -5.03 -8.78
N ILE A 77 8.23 -5.74 -9.28
CA ILE A 77 9.35 -6.27 -8.48
C ILE A 77 10.68 -5.55 -8.81
N THR A 78 10.70 -4.62 -9.76
CA THR A 78 11.93 -3.97 -10.26
C THR A 78 12.57 -2.91 -9.35
N HIS A 79 12.20 -2.85 -8.07
CA HIS A 79 12.61 -1.78 -7.14
C HIS A 79 13.44 -2.32 -5.98
#